data_AF-A0A2I1HWC3-F1
#
_entry.id   AF-A0A2I1HWC3-F1
#
_cell.length_a   1.000
_cell.length_b   1.000
_cell.length_c   1.000
_cell.angle_alpha   90.00
_cell.angle_beta   90.00
_cell.angle_gamma   90.00
#
_symmetry.space_group_name_H-M   'P 1'
#
loop_
_entity.id
_entity.type
_entity.pdbx_description
1 polymer ?
#
loop_
_entity_poly.entity_id
_entity_poly.type
_entity_poly.pdbx_seq_one_letter_code
_entity_poly.pdbx_strand_id
1 'polypeptide(L)'
;MAYQLSISDIIWNVLNNPSLVKKMYFGPGVDSKIKSEYWHGTLWAESPLFGKEQLMISEEIYKCGDFVYYYDYNDNEQKLGRLRAIVLNEGDQYRLRIQKVLDYNDLPGTFKGELRQNRSLSGEVWLQDEPFLTITTSQISEK
;
A
#
# COMPACT_ATOMS: atom_id res chain seq x y z
N MET A 1 8.99 -29.38 -31.68
CA MET A 1 8.37 -28.05 -31.85
C MET A 1 8.29 -27.41 -30.49
N ALA A 2 8.94 -26.26 -30.29
CA ALA A 2 8.76 -25.44 -29.10
C ALA A 2 7.75 -24.35 -29.43
N TYR A 3 6.63 -24.32 -28.73
CA TYR A 3 5.67 -23.21 -28.86
C TYR A 3 6.27 -22.00 -28.15
N GLN A 4 6.53 -20.93 -28.90
CA GLN A 4 6.90 -19.64 -28.34
C GLN A 4 5.61 -18.86 -28.12
N LEU A 5 5.01 -19.00 -26.95
CA LEU A 5 3.90 -18.15 -26.50
C LEU A 5 4.46 -17.00 -25.69
N SER A 6 4.02 -15.77 -25.99
CA SER A 6 4.35 -14.62 -25.17
C SER A 6 3.74 -14.79 -23.77
N ILE A 7 4.49 -14.42 -22.73
CA ILE A 7 3.97 -14.38 -21.36
C ILE A 7 2.71 -13.49 -21.30
N SER A 8 2.68 -12.40 -22.07
CA SER A 8 1.52 -11.52 -22.15
C SER A 8 0.29 -12.22 -22.71
N ASP A 9 0.44 -13.05 -23.74
CA ASP A 9 -0.68 -13.80 -24.35
C ASP A 9 -1.19 -14.88 -23.40
N ILE A 10 -0.29 -15.54 -22.66
CA ILE A 10 -0.67 -16.52 -21.65
C ILE A 10 -1.46 -15.84 -20.53
N ILE A 11 -0.96 -14.72 -19.99
CA ILE A 11 -1.65 -13.96 -18.95
C ILE A 11 -3.01 -13.47 -19.47
N TRP A 12 -3.06 -12.91 -20.68
CA TRP A 12 -4.30 -12.42 -21.28
C TRP A 12 -5.32 -13.55 -21.43
N ASN A 13 -4.92 -14.72 -21.96
CA ASN A 13 -5.84 -15.84 -22.14
C ASN A 13 -6.35 -16.40 -20.81
N VAL A 14 -5.50 -16.46 -19.79
CA VAL A 14 -5.86 -16.94 -18.46
C VAL A 14 -6.83 -15.95 -17.77
N LEU A 15 -6.52 -14.66 -17.79
CA LEU A 15 -7.35 -13.61 -17.17
C LEU A 15 -8.65 -13.35 -17.93
N ASN A 16 -8.75 -13.71 -19.21
CA ASN A 16 -10.00 -13.60 -19.97
C ASN A 16 -10.83 -14.89 -19.96
N ASN A 17 -10.37 -15.96 -19.32
CA ASN A 17 -11.13 -17.20 -19.21
C ASN A 17 -12.06 -17.17 -17.98
N PRO A 18 -13.40 -17.02 -18.16
CA PRO A 18 -14.31 -16.85 -17.02
C PRO A 18 -14.36 -18.06 -16.08
N SER A 19 -14.04 -19.26 -16.58
CA SER A 19 -14.02 -20.49 -15.79
C SER A 19 -12.79 -20.58 -14.87
N LEU A 20 -11.67 -19.94 -15.26
CA LEU A 20 -10.44 -19.89 -14.46
C LEU A 20 -10.46 -18.70 -13.50
N VAL A 21 -10.81 -17.51 -13.99
CA VAL A 21 -10.85 -16.27 -13.19
C VAL A 21 -11.70 -16.42 -11.93
N LYS A 22 -12.87 -17.07 -12.04
CA LYS A 22 -13.75 -17.31 -10.88
C LYS A 22 -13.13 -18.20 -9.79
N LYS A 23 -12.07 -18.94 -10.13
CA LYS A 23 -11.33 -19.82 -9.19
C LYS A 23 -10.02 -19.18 -8.72
N MET A 24 -9.63 -18.05 -9.29
CA MET A 24 -8.43 -17.32 -8.90
C MET A 24 -8.72 -16.46 -7.67
N TYR A 25 -7.70 -16.31 -6.83
CA TYR A 25 -7.74 -15.38 -5.72
C TYR A 25 -7.61 -13.95 -6.26
N PHE A 26 -8.45 -13.03 -5.79
CA PHE A 26 -8.37 -11.58 -6.03
C PHE A 26 -8.70 -10.84 -4.72
N GLY A 27 -8.14 -11.33 -3.62
CA GLY A 27 -8.35 -10.79 -2.28
C GLY A 27 -7.20 -9.90 -1.83
N PRO A 28 -7.25 -9.44 -0.55
CA PRO A 28 -6.15 -8.72 0.06
C PRO A 28 -4.82 -9.46 -0.10
N GLY A 29 -3.71 -8.72 -0.19
CA GLY A 29 -2.40 -9.35 0.01
C GLY A 29 -2.29 -9.94 1.43
N VAL A 30 -1.33 -10.83 1.66
CA VAL A 30 -1.08 -11.42 2.98
C VAL A 30 0.27 -10.93 3.50
N ASP A 31 0.24 -10.27 4.65
CA ASP A 31 1.40 -9.88 5.43
C ASP A 31 1.86 -11.08 6.27
N SER A 32 2.74 -11.90 5.69
CA SER A 32 3.43 -12.99 6.38
C SER A 32 4.94 -12.81 6.32
N LYS A 33 5.61 -13.28 7.37
CA LYS A 33 7.07 -13.35 7.42
C LYS A 33 7.62 -14.32 6.37
N ILE A 34 6.89 -15.40 6.08
CA ILE A 34 7.30 -16.42 5.12
C ILE A 34 6.46 -16.27 3.86
N LYS A 35 7.11 -15.86 2.77
CA LYS A 35 6.46 -15.68 1.47
C LYS A 35 6.48 -17.00 0.71
N SER A 36 5.33 -17.65 0.56
CA SER A 36 5.18 -18.89 -0.22
C SER A 36 4.44 -18.69 -1.54
N GLU A 37 3.53 -17.74 -1.58
CA GLU A 37 2.58 -17.47 -2.67
C GLU A 37 2.63 -16.02 -3.16
N TYR A 38 2.13 -15.75 -4.36
CA TYR A 38 2.14 -14.42 -4.99
C TYR A 38 1.45 -13.33 -4.17
N TRP A 39 0.37 -13.67 -3.46
CA TRP A 39 -0.35 -12.71 -2.62
C TRP A 39 0.42 -12.26 -1.37
N HIS A 40 1.55 -12.90 -1.03
CA HIS A 40 2.48 -12.37 -0.02
C HIS A 40 3.41 -11.28 -0.58
N GLY A 41 3.37 -11.05 -1.90
CA GLY A 41 4.17 -10.05 -2.59
C GLY A 41 3.55 -8.65 -2.54
N THR A 42 4.41 -7.63 -2.49
CA THR A 42 4.00 -6.22 -2.56
C THR A 42 3.23 -5.90 -3.84
N LEU A 43 3.70 -6.42 -4.98
CA LEU A 43 3.06 -6.20 -6.28
C LEU A 43 1.60 -6.64 -6.31
N TRP A 44 1.28 -7.76 -5.66
CA TRP A 44 -0.08 -8.26 -5.56
C TRP A 44 -0.93 -7.35 -4.68
N ALA A 45 -0.44 -7.06 -3.47
CA ALA A 45 -1.15 -6.26 -2.48
C ALA A 45 -1.48 -4.84 -2.95
N GLU A 46 -0.55 -4.20 -3.68
CA GLU A 46 -0.71 -2.83 -4.19
C GLU A 46 -1.43 -2.76 -5.54
N SER A 47 -1.65 -3.90 -6.20
CA SER A 47 -2.31 -3.92 -7.50
C SER A 47 -3.79 -3.56 -7.35
N PRO A 48 -4.29 -2.55 -8.09
CA PRO A 48 -5.73 -2.27 -8.16
C PRO A 48 -6.54 -3.44 -8.75
N LEU A 49 -5.89 -4.32 -9.52
CA LEU A 49 -6.55 -5.44 -10.19
C LEU A 49 -6.57 -6.72 -9.33
N PHE A 50 -5.60 -6.88 -8.43
CA PHE A 50 -5.37 -8.14 -7.71
C PHE A 50 -5.53 -8.01 -6.20
N GLY A 51 -5.10 -6.88 -5.64
CA GLY A 51 -5.21 -6.57 -4.23
C GLY A 51 -6.58 -6.01 -3.88
N LYS A 52 -6.79 -5.78 -2.59
CA LYS A 52 -8.02 -5.14 -2.11
C LYS A 52 -7.93 -3.64 -2.34
N GLU A 53 -8.88 -3.10 -3.12
CA GLU A 53 -8.92 -1.69 -3.52
C GLU A 53 -9.36 -0.75 -2.38
N GLN A 54 -10.33 -1.19 -1.56
CA GLN A 54 -10.93 -0.36 -0.53
C GLN A 54 -11.33 -1.15 0.72
N LEU A 55 -11.37 -0.45 1.87
CA LEU A 55 -11.77 -1.00 3.16
C LEU A 55 -12.64 0.03 3.90
N MET A 56 -13.69 -0.47 4.57
CA MET A 56 -14.52 0.35 5.46
C MET A 56 -13.95 0.29 6.89
N ILE A 57 -13.66 1.44 7.47
CA ILE A 57 -13.14 1.61 8.84
C ILE A 57 -13.95 2.72 9.49
N SER A 58 -14.56 2.47 10.65
CA SER A 58 -15.41 3.46 11.35
C SER A 58 -16.43 4.16 10.44
N GLU A 59 -17.15 3.38 9.63
CA GLU A 59 -18.16 3.89 8.65
C GLU A 59 -17.61 4.72 7.48
N GLU A 60 -16.29 4.95 7.42
CA GLU A 60 -15.63 5.63 6.30
C GLU A 60 -14.95 4.64 5.35
N ILE A 61 -14.95 4.98 4.05
CA ILE A 61 -14.30 4.17 3.02
C ILE A 61 -12.91 4.73 2.74
N TYR A 62 -11.89 3.89 2.93
CA TYR A 62 -10.50 4.16 2.63
C TYR A 62 -10.08 3.40 1.38
N LYS A 63 -9.46 4.08 0.41
CA LYS A 63 -9.02 3.49 -0.85
C LYS A 63 -7.51 3.52 -1.00
N CYS A 64 -6.96 2.52 -1.68
CA CYS A 64 -5.56 2.52 -2.06
C CYS A 64 -5.26 3.78 -2.90
N GLY A 65 -4.22 4.51 -2.51
CA GLY A 65 -3.85 5.80 -3.06
C GLY A 65 -4.22 7.00 -2.20
N ASP A 66 -5.16 6.86 -1.26
CA ASP A 66 -5.61 7.94 -0.38
C ASP A 66 -4.51 8.39 0.58
N PHE A 67 -4.51 9.69 0.89
CA PHE A 67 -3.76 10.21 2.03
C PHE A 67 -4.60 10.04 3.30
N VAL A 68 -3.97 9.52 4.35
CA VAL A 68 -4.60 9.17 5.62
C VAL A 68 -3.74 9.67 6.78
N TYR A 69 -4.39 10.06 7.86
CA TYR A 69 -3.72 10.31 9.12
C TYR A 69 -3.71 9.04 9.95
N TYR A 70 -2.56 8.73 10.55
CA TYR A 70 -2.42 7.60 11.46
C TYR A 70 -1.60 8.00 12.68
N TYR A 71 -1.86 7.33 13.81
CA TYR A 71 -1.08 7.54 15.02
C TYR A 71 0.16 6.63 15.03
N ASP A 72 1.35 7.24 15.06
CA ASP A 72 2.62 6.51 15.21
C ASP A 72 2.94 6.37 16.70
N TYR A 73 2.79 5.17 17.24
CA TYR A 73 3.07 4.90 18.65
C TYR A 73 4.54 5.09 19.05
N ASN A 74 5.47 5.08 18.10
CA ASN A 74 6.89 5.29 18.41
C ASN A 74 7.18 6.76 18.74
N ASP A 75 6.58 7.65 17.95
CA ASP A 75 6.79 9.10 18.08
C ASP A 75 5.68 9.78 18.89
N ASN A 76 4.61 9.05 19.24
CA ASN A 76 3.42 9.54 19.94
C ASN A 76 2.76 10.74 19.25
N GLU A 77 2.77 10.74 17.93
CA GLU A 77 2.25 11.81 17.10
C GLU A 77 1.39 11.28 15.97
N GLN A 78 0.41 12.09 15.57
CA GLN A 78 -0.34 11.85 14.36
C GLN A 78 0.51 12.21 13.15
N LYS A 79 0.62 11.30 12.20
CA LYS A 79 1.40 11.47 10.98
C LYS A 79 0.54 11.31 9.75
N LEU A 80 0.93 12.04 8.71
CA LEU A 80 0.38 11.87 7.38
C LEU A 80 1.04 10.67 6.70
N GLY A 81 0.25 9.88 6.00
CA GLY A 81 0.73 8.76 5.20
C GLY A 81 -0.12 8.59 3.95
N ARG A 82 0.36 7.78 3.01
CA ARG A 82 -0.41 7.38 1.83
C ARG A 82 -0.70 5.88 1.90
N LEU A 83 -1.97 5.52 1.82
CA LEU A 83 -2.40 4.12 1.81
C LEU A 83 -1.95 3.45 0.51
N ARG A 84 -1.08 2.44 0.60
CA ARG A 84 -0.55 1.71 -0.56
C ARG A 84 -1.29 0.41 -0.83
N ALA A 85 -1.58 -0.32 0.24
CA ALA A 85 -2.25 -1.61 0.14
C ALA A 85 -3.04 -1.94 1.40
N ILE A 86 -4.07 -2.74 1.21
CA ILE A 86 -4.83 -3.38 2.28
C ILE A 86 -4.44 -4.87 2.26
N VAL A 87 -3.95 -5.35 3.39
CA VAL A 87 -3.44 -6.72 3.55
C VAL A 87 -4.09 -7.41 4.74
N LEU A 88 -4.07 -8.74 4.76
CA LEU A 88 -4.43 -9.57 5.91
C LEU A 88 -3.16 -10.01 6.62
N ASN A 89 -3.17 -10.06 7.94
CA ASN A 89 -2.15 -10.79 8.69
C ASN A 89 -2.48 -12.28 8.75
N GLU A 90 -1.60 -13.08 9.35
CA GLU A 90 -1.81 -14.53 9.57
C GLU A 90 -3.04 -14.86 10.44
N GLY A 91 -3.63 -13.87 11.13
CA GLY A 91 -4.85 -14.03 11.92
C GLY A 91 -6.11 -13.52 11.22
N ASP A 92 -6.08 -13.34 9.90
CA ASP A 92 -7.19 -12.83 9.08
C ASP A 92 -7.69 -11.43 9.49
N GLN A 93 -6.84 -10.63 10.12
CA GLN A 93 -7.13 -9.25 10.46
C GLN A 93 -6.55 -8.30 9.42
N TYR A 94 -7.34 -7.28 9.05
CA TYR A 94 -6.88 -6.24 8.14
C TYR A 94 -5.76 -5.40 8.74
N ARG A 95 -4.75 -5.17 7.93
CA ARG A 95 -3.68 -4.21 8.14
C ARG A 95 -3.54 -3.32 6.91
N LEU A 96 -2.97 -2.15 7.13
CA LEU A 96 -2.78 -1.15 6.10
C LEU A 96 -1.29 -0.96 5.89
N ARG A 97 -0.83 -1.05 4.64
CA ARG A 97 0.52 -0.63 4.26
C ARG A 97 0.50 0.84 3.92
N ILE A 98 1.30 1.61 4.65
CA ILE A 98 1.39 3.05 4.57
C ILE A 98 2.75 3.44 4.02
N GLN A 99 2.74 4.24 2.97
CA GLN A 99 3.90 5.00 2.53
C GLN A 99 4.04 6.24 3.41
N LYS A 100 5.22 6.40 4.02
CA LYS A 100 5.48 7.53 4.90
C LYS A 100 5.52 8.82 4.09
N VAL A 101 4.89 9.84 4.65
CA VAL A 101 5.04 11.22 4.20
C VAL A 101 5.98 11.91 5.20
N LEU A 102 6.98 12.59 4.66
CA LEU A 102 8.01 13.29 5.41
C LEU A 102 7.79 14.79 5.33
N ASP A 103 7.97 15.45 6.47
CA ASP A 103 8.08 16.90 6.53
C ASP A 103 9.52 17.35 6.25
N TYR A 104 9.71 18.65 6.06
CA TYR A 104 11.03 19.22 5.78
C TYR A 104 12.07 18.88 6.87
N ASN A 105 11.61 18.78 8.12
CA ASN A 105 12.47 18.48 9.26
C ASN A 105 13.02 17.04 9.21
N ASP A 106 12.26 16.10 8.64
CA ASP A 106 12.62 14.69 8.53
C ASP A 106 13.51 14.38 7.33
N LEU A 107 13.63 15.33 6.37
CA LEU A 107 14.49 15.15 5.21
C LEU A 107 15.96 15.00 5.62
N PRO A 108 16.74 14.11 4.95
CA PRO A 108 18.19 14.10 5.11
C PRO A 108 18.80 15.45 4.74
N GLY A 109 19.89 15.83 5.42
CA GLY A 109 20.55 17.14 5.23
C GLY A 109 20.88 17.47 3.77
N THR A 110 21.26 16.47 2.96
CA THR A 110 21.54 16.63 1.53
C THR A 110 20.33 17.10 0.70
N PHE A 111 19.12 16.81 1.17
CA PHE A 111 17.86 17.25 0.54
C PHE A 111 17.29 18.51 1.19
N LYS A 112 17.91 19.04 2.25
CA LYS A 112 17.50 20.31 2.85
C LYS A 112 18.05 21.47 2.03
N GLY A 113 17.23 22.49 1.85
CA GLY A 113 17.58 23.67 1.10
C GLY A 113 16.49 24.72 1.24
N GLU A 114 16.87 25.99 1.17
CA GLU A 114 15.99 27.13 1.41
C GLU A 114 14.72 27.09 0.53
N LEU A 115 14.87 26.73 -0.75
CA LEU A 115 13.72 26.58 -1.65
C LEU A 115 12.73 25.50 -1.20
N ARG A 116 13.20 24.39 -0.63
CA ARG A 116 12.31 23.33 -0.10
C ARG A 116 11.70 23.75 1.22
N GLN A 117 12.44 24.46 2.07
CA GLN A 117 11.92 25.02 3.31
C GLN A 117 10.77 26.00 3.04
N ASN A 118 10.96 26.93 2.10
CA ASN A 118 9.92 27.89 1.73
C ASN A 118 8.67 27.19 1.17
N ARG A 119 8.85 26.10 0.44
CA ARG A 119 7.73 25.31 -0.10
C ARG A 119 7.04 24.45 0.97
N SER A 120 7.77 23.92 1.95
CA SER A 120 7.13 23.24 3.10
C SER A 120 6.27 24.18 3.93
N LEU A 121 6.65 25.47 4.03
CA LEU A 121 5.79 26.48 4.67
C LEU A 121 4.44 26.68 3.93
N SER A 122 4.39 26.31 2.65
CA SER A 122 3.15 26.29 1.84
C SER A 122 2.46 24.92 1.83
N GLY A 123 2.94 23.96 2.63
CA GLY A 123 2.37 22.61 2.73
C GLY A 123 2.98 21.56 1.79
N GLU A 124 4.11 21.83 1.13
CA GLU A 124 4.82 20.78 0.38
C GLU A 124 5.38 19.71 1.33
N VAL A 125 5.13 18.44 0.99
CA VAL A 125 5.58 17.25 1.72
C VAL A 125 6.22 16.25 0.75
N TRP A 126 6.96 15.27 1.28
CA TRP A 126 7.70 14.31 0.46
C TRP A 126 7.32 12.87 0.77
N LEU A 127 7.18 12.04 -0.26
CA LEU A 127 6.96 10.61 -0.10
C LEU A 127 8.30 9.88 0.06
N GLN A 128 8.39 9.05 1.09
CA GLN A 128 9.49 8.10 1.25
C GLN A 128 9.13 6.78 0.57
N ASP A 129 9.99 6.25 -0.30
CA ASP A 129 9.72 4.97 -0.98
C ASP A 129 9.81 3.78 -0.01
N GLU A 130 10.95 3.55 0.64
CA GLU A 130 11.13 2.45 1.59
C GLU A 130 11.82 2.96 2.87
N PRO A 131 11.56 2.35 4.05
CA PRO A 131 10.64 1.24 4.27
C PRO A 131 9.16 1.68 4.37
N PHE A 132 8.26 0.88 3.79
CA PHE A 132 6.82 1.01 4.05
C PHE A 132 6.46 0.57 5.48
N LEU A 133 5.49 1.26 6.09
CA LEU A 133 4.96 0.91 7.41
C LEU A 133 3.75 -0.01 7.25
N THR A 134 3.57 -0.97 8.15
CA THR A 134 2.33 -1.74 8.27
C THR A 134 1.66 -1.40 9.59
N ILE A 135 0.43 -0.88 9.54
CA ILE A 135 -0.35 -0.47 10.72
C ILE A 135 -1.63 -1.28 10.85
N THR A 136 -2.22 -1.30 12.04
CA THR A 136 -3.57 -1.81 12.25
C THR A 136 -4.61 -0.74 11.89
N THR A 137 -5.84 -1.17 11.59
CA THR A 137 -6.95 -0.25 11.29
C THR A 137 -7.28 0.69 12.46
N SER A 138 -7.01 0.27 13.70
CA SER A 138 -7.19 1.08 14.91
C SER A 138 -6.24 2.27 15.02
N GLN A 139 -5.18 2.33 14.20
CA GLN A 139 -4.25 3.46 14.18
C GLN A 139 -4.71 4.58 13.24
N ILE A 140 -5.67 4.32 12.35
CA ILE A 140 -6.24 5.33 11.47
C ILE A 140 -7.00 6.35 12.32
N SER A 141 -6.74 7.63 12.08
CA SER A 141 -7.56 8.70 12.62
C SER A 141 -8.73 8.95 11.67
N GLU A 142 -9.92 9.17 12.24
CA GLU A 142 -11.10 9.58 11.48
C GLU A 142 -10.84 10.95 10.80
N LYS A 143 -11.46 11.16 9.64
CA LYS A 143 -11.30 12.39 8.85
C LYS A 143 -11.99 13.61 9.44
#